data_AF-A0A1J5QU64-F1
#
_entry.id   AF-A0A1J5QU64-F1
#
_cell.length_a   1.000
_cell.length_b   1.000
_cell.length_c   1.000
_cell.angle_alpha   90.00
_cell.angle_beta   90.00
_cell.angle_gamma   90.00
#
_symmetry.space_group_name_H-M   'P 1'
#
loop_
_entity.id
_entity.type
_entity.pdbx_description
1 polymer ?
#
loop_
_entity_poly.entity_id
_entity_poly.type
_entity_poly.pdbx_seq_one_letter_code
_entity_poly.pdbx_strand_id
1 'polypeptide(L)'
;MAVQAPEIAAGVPEQVAYALDVAAAGAMHAGRIHLIATEAGAGVRSAGELRAHAQDLRLDVGGALRLANAHARRDFVIEAAGRVDVDRGAALGAERDLTLRCADLVAVGVIHADGDLRLDVADLYSAGGTLRSGRDMRLHSASNLVNGRQSGITAGGALHAVAARELANHGAIEGAGVSLQAAEACINRAAALKSTQGELDVAALSLDNRRGTIQAAAALHVRLPAQGSLHNAGGVIQTGPGKTKIASGMLGNSAGGVIEVAGDLQARVSDLLNTDGTLRAGGRAQIECRDKLANGSAQIRSARALTLRVGSEADNDLGKIESGGDLDFTLGGILSNVGGRIGAEQGELRLQAPTAIVVNDGGDIGAGRALRVDAASLSNGSHSRIIGDDVSLRVGDVDNVAGRIVAQRTLRIAASAIDNGGGGRLVAGDSAVFDVERLLRNSSGRIHVHGDELVMRVPHGEIDNRGGELRLPLAQSRWVAQTVLGELNPADR
;
A
#
# COMPACT_ATOMS: atom_id res chain seq x y z
N MET A 1 34.73 38.25 -17.71
CA MET A 1 36.17 38.08 -17.41
C MET A 1 36.46 36.60 -17.51
N ALA A 2 37.44 36.18 -18.32
CA ALA A 2 37.90 34.79 -18.36
C ALA A 2 39.17 34.71 -17.50
N VAL A 3 39.15 33.88 -16.46
CA VAL A 3 40.33 33.63 -15.61
C VAL A 3 40.78 32.22 -15.92
N GLN A 4 42.01 32.08 -16.44
CA GLN A 4 42.62 30.82 -16.84
C GLN A 4 43.78 30.54 -15.87
N ALA A 5 43.85 29.31 -15.34
CA ALA A 5 44.92 28.89 -14.42
C ALA A 5 46.27 28.72 -15.17
N PRO A 6 47.42 28.88 -14.48
CA PRO A 6 48.74 28.59 -15.05
C PRO A 6 48.96 27.07 -15.18
N GLU A 7 49.69 26.69 -16.24
CA GLU A 7 50.01 25.31 -16.63
C GLU A 7 50.87 24.60 -15.55
N ILE A 8 50.42 23.47 -15.01
CA ILE A 8 51.18 22.72 -13.98
C ILE A 8 52.16 21.75 -14.67
N ALA A 9 53.47 22.04 -14.55
CA ALA A 9 54.54 21.17 -15.04
C ALA A 9 54.61 19.83 -14.27
N ALA A 10 54.84 18.73 -15.01
CA ALA A 10 54.87 17.37 -14.48
C ALA A 10 56.03 17.14 -13.50
N GLY A 11 55.70 16.90 -12.23
CA GLY A 11 56.59 16.24 -11.27
C GLY A 11 56.75 16.92 -9.90
N VAL A 12 55.74 16.86 -9.03
CA VAL A 12 55.83 17.11 -7.57
C VAL A 12 54.76 16.26 -6.83
N PRO A 13 55.03 15.68 -5.63
CA PRO A 13 54.19 14.69 -4.97
C PRO A 13 53.01 15.31 -4.20
N GLU A 14 51.92 14.56 -4.08
CA GLU A 14 50.80 14.65 -3.12
C GLU A 14 50.59 16.00 -2.38
N GLN A 15 50.32 17.12 -3.08
CA GLN A 15 49.60 18.30 -2.57
C GLN A 15 49.51 19.43 -3.61
N VAL A 16 48.40 19.49 -4.38
CA VAL A 16 47.58 20.69 -4.59
C VAL A 16 46.17 20.19 -4.94
N ALA A 17 45.25 20.11 -3.97
CA ALA A 17 43.87 19.65 -4.24
C ALA A 17 43.06 20.63 -5.11
N TYR A 18 43.53 21.87 -5.29
CA TYR A 18 42.87 22.94 -6.02
C TYR A 18 43.88 23.77 -6.82
N ALA A 19 43.87 23.64 -8.15
CA ALA A 19 44.71 24.42 -9.07
C ALA A 19 44.33 25.91 -9.10
N LEU A 20 43.07 26.24 -8.76
CA LEU A 20 42.61 27.62 -8.62
C LEU A 20 42.00 27.81 -7.23
N ASP A 21 42.68 28.57 -6.36
CA ASP A 21 42.14 29.00 -5.07
C ASP A 21 41.78 30.49 -5.12
N VAL A 22 40.53 30.77 -5.50
CA VAL A 22 39.97 32.13 -5.58
C VAL A 22 39.73 32.72 -4.19
N ALA A 23 39.98 31.95 -3.10
CA ALA A 23 39.91 32.47 -1.73
C ALA A 23 40.78 33.72 -1.50
N ALA A 24 41.89 33.87 -2.26
CA ALA A 24 42.77 35.03 -2.18
C ALA A 24 42.30 36.26 -2.98
N ALA A 25 41.31 36.11 -3.89
CA ALA A 25 40.89 37.17 -4.82
C ALA A 25 39.67 38.00 -4.34
N GLY A 26 39.03 37.61 -3.24
CA GLY A 26 37.83 38.28 -2.73
C GLY A 26 36.55 37.92 -3.49
N ALA A 27 35.52 38.77 -3.41
CA ALA A 27 34.25 38.58 -4.12
C ALA A 27 34.37 39.00 -5.60
N MET A 28 33.84 38.18 -6.51
CA MET A 28 33.81 38.45 -7.95
C MET A 28 32.39 38.81 -8.39
N HIS A 29 32.20 40.05 -8.84
CA HIS A 29 30.93 40.53 -9.37
C HIS A 29 31.10 40.94 -10.84
N ALA A 30 30.38 40.29 -11.76
CA ALA A 30 30.45 40.62 -13.19
C ALA A 30 29.09 40.39 -13.89
N GLY A 31 28.90 40.96 -15.08
CA GLY A 31 27.65 40.74 -15.82
C GLY A 31 27.46 39.25 -16.20
N ARG A 32 28.55 38.59 -16.57
CA ARG A 32 28.68 37.16 -16.83
C ARG A 32 29.99 36.67 -16.23
N ILE A 33 29.98 35.46 -15.66
CA ILE A 33 31.19 34.81 -15.15
C ILE A 33 31.34 33.46 -15.82
N HIS A 34 32.55 33.15 -16.29
CA HIS A 34 32.93 31.83 -16.80
C HIS A 34 34.31 31.49 -16.23
N LEU A 35 34.38 30.51 -15.34
CA LEU A 35 35.64 30.00 -14.79
C LEU A 35 35.96 28.66 -15.45
N ILE A 36 37.21 28.52 -15.90
CA ILE A 36 37.68 27.38 -16.67
C ILE A 36 38.96 26.88 -16.00
N ALA A 37 38.91 25.66 -15.47
CA ALA A 37 40.05 24.95 -14.89
C ALA A 37 40.01 23.50 -15.38
N THR A 38 40.17 23.31 -16.68
CA THR A 38 39.87 22.04 -17.37
C THR A 38 41.02 21.04 -17.38
N GLU A 39 42.17 21.36 -16.77
CA GLU A 39 43.25 20.39 -16.60
C GLU A 39 42.77 19.20 -15.76
N ALA A 40 43.15 17.98 -16.16
CA ALA A 40 42.67 16.77 -15.49
C ALA A 40 43.11 16.77 -14.02
N GLY A 41 42.14 16.67 -13.11
CA GLY A 41 42.38 16.73 -11.66
C GLY A 41 42.54 18.14 -11.09
N ALA A 42 42.57 19.18 -11.91
CA ALA A 42 42.70 20.56 -11.45
C ALA A 42 41.42 21.02 -10.74
N GLY A 43 41.46 21.06 -9.42
CA GLY A 43 40.34 21.53 -8.61
C GLY A 43 40.21 23.06 -8.55
N VAL A 44 39.03 23.54 -8.19
CA VAL A 44 38.75 24.95 -7.90
C VAL A 44 38.17 25.10 -6.50
N ARG A 45 38.74 26.00 -5.70
CA ARG A 45 38.18 26.45 -4.43
C ARG A 45 37.89 27.94 -4.50
N SER A 46 36.69 28.35 -4.13
CA SER A 46 36.35 29.78 -3.96
C SER A 46 35.70 30.01 -2.60
N ALA A 47 36.40 30.74 -1.73
CA ALA A 47 35.83 31.22 -0.48
C ALA A 47 35.05 32.54 -0.63
N GLY A 48 35.25 33.28 -1.73
CA GLY A 48 34.53 34.52 -2.04
C GLY A 48 33.20 34.29 -2.77
N GLU A 49 32.31 35.29 -2.72
CA GLU A 49 31.06 35.30 -3.48
C GLU A 49 31.35 35.43 -4.98
N LEU A 50 30.77 34.54 -5.79
CA LEU A 50 30.73 34.64 -7.26
C LEU A 50 29.33 35.10 -7.68
N ARG A 51 29.21 36.32 -8.22
CA ARG A 51 27.91 36.87 -8.61
C ARG A 51 27.88 37.32 -10.06
N ALA A 52 27.14 36.60 -10.89
CA ALA A 52 26.80 37.02 -12.24
C ALA A 52 25.50 37.86 -12.20
N HIS A 53 25.61 39.20 -12.24
CA HIS A 53 24.47 40.10 -11.96
C HIS A 53 23.56 40.43 -13.15
N ALA A 54 23.95 40.05 -14.38
CA ALA A 54 23.15 40.33 -15.59
C ALA A 54 22.82 39.10 -16.43
N GLN A 55 23.67 38.07 -16.40
CA GLN A 55 23.61 36.89 -17.26
C GLN A 55 23.97 35.63 -16.48
N ASP A 56 24.58 34.67 -17.17
CA ASP A 56 24.88 33.32 -16.67
C ASP A 56 26.18 33.26 -15.87
N LEU A 57 26.27 32.26 -15.01
CA LEU A 57 27.50 31.80 -14.36
C LEU A 57 27.81 30.39 -14.87
N ARG A 58 29.02 30.18 -15.38
CA ARG A 58 29.48 28.86 -15.84
C ARG A 58 30.81 28.47 -15.18
N LEU A 59 30.89 27.25 -14.68
CA LEU A 59 32.11 26.66 -14.11
C LEU A 59 32.40 25.36 -14.84
N ASP A 60 33.54 25.29 -15.53
CA ASP A 60 34.05 24.05 -16.14
C ASP A 60 35.34 23.66 -15.42
N VAL A 61 35.31 22.58 -14.62
CA VAL A 61 36.36 22.20 -13.67
C VAL A 61 36.77 20.75 -13.89
N GLY A 62 38.06 20.50 -14.15
CA GLY A 62 38.62 19.17 -14.41
C GLY A 62 38.90 18.35 -13.14
N GLY A 63 38.69 18.91 -11.95
CA GLY A 63 38.86 18.27 -10.65
C GLY A 63 37.74 18.59 -9.67
N ALA A 64 38.05 18.64 -8.37
CA ALA A 64 37.10 18.94 -7.30
C ALA A 64 36.71 20.42 -7.27
N LEU A 65 35.47 20.73 -6.91
CA LEU A 65 34.95 22.08 -6.79
C LEU A 65 34.40 22.32 -5.39
N ARG A 66 34.86 23.39 -4.73
CA ARG A 66 34.32 23.83 -3.45
C ARG A 66 34.03 25.32 -3.48
N LEU A 67 32.78 25.69 -3.23
CA LEU A 67 32.31 27.07 -3.33
C LEU A 67 31.64 27.52 -2.04
N ALA A 68 31.84 28.78 -1.67
CA ALA A 68 31.03 29.48 -0.68
C ALA A 68 29.69 29.93 -1.30
N ASN A 69 29.58 31.18 -1.75
CA ASN A 69 28.35 31.69 -2.37
C ASN A 69 28.55 31.87 -3.87
N ALA A 70 27.63 31.36 -4.67
CA ALA A 70 27.65 31.55 -6.11
C ALA A 70 26.23 31.75 -6.64
N HIS A 71 25.99 32.84 -7.35
CA HIS A 71 24.66 33.21 -7.80
C HIS A 71 24.65 33.77 -9.23
N ALA A 72 23.69 33.33 -10.03
CA ALA A 72 23.47 33.80 -11.40
C ALA A 72 22.10 34.45 -11.58
N ARG A 73 22.06 35.59 -12.28
CA ARG A 73 20.82 36.29 -12.66
C ARG A 73 20.01 35.53 -13.71
N ARG A 74 20.63 34.62 -14.46
CA ARG A 74 19.98 33.73 -15.43
C ARG A 74 20.31 32.29 -15.09
N ASP A 75 21.16 31.63 -15.88
CA ASP A 75 21.51 30.23 -15.64
C ASP A 75 22.78 30.08 -14.85
N PHE A 76 22.84 29.03 -14.04
CA PHE A 76 24.06 28.57 -13.42
C PHE A 76 24.38 27.16 -13.89
N VAL A 77 25.47 27.00 -14.64
CA VAL A 77 25.95 25.71 -15.12
C VAL A 77 27.27 25.35 -14.43
N ILE A 78 27.30 24.17 -13.83
CA ILE A 78 28.49 23.59 -13.19
C ILE A 78 28.77 22.25 -13.87
N GLU A 79 29.94 22.14 -14.47
CA GLU A 79 30.48 20.90 -15.02
C GLU A 79 31.80 20.63 -14.30
N ALA A 80 31.80 19.66 -13.37
CA ALA A 80 32.99 19.30 -12.61
C ALA A 80 33.32 17.82 -12.82
N ALA A 81 34.56 17.46 -13.17
CA ALA A 81 34.92 16.05 -13.30
C ALA A 81 35.09 15.35 -11.94
N GLY A 82 35.33 16.12 -10.86
CA GLY A 82 35.47 15.61 -9.50
C GLY A 82 34.26 15.88 -8.61
N ARG A 83 34.48 15.81 -7.29
CA ARG A 83 33.47 16.08 -6.26
C ARG A 83 33.14 17.57 -6.16
N VAL A 84 31.87 17.90 -5.98
CA VAL A 84 31.37 19.24 -5.64
C VAL A 84 30.93 19.27 -4.17
N ASP A 85 31.55 20.14 -3.38
CA ASP A 85 31.18 20.39 -1.98
C ASP A 85 30.45 21.74 -1.84
N VAL A 86 29.21 21.68 -1.34
CA VAL A 86 28.43 22.87 -0.94
C VAL A 86 28.35 22.90 0.58
N ASP A 87 29.24 23.67 1.17
CA ASP A 87 29.43 23.72 2.62
C ASP A 87 28.23 24.30 3.39
N ARG A 88 28.22 24.11 4.71
CA ARG A 88 27.24 24.76 5.57
C ARG A 88 27.33 26.29 5.42
N GLY A 89 26.21 26.93 5.12
CA GLY A 89 26.12 28.38 4.90
C GLY A 89 26.46 28.81 3.47
N ALA A 90 26.94 27.91 2.62
CA ALA A 90 27.10 28.13 1.20
C ALA A 90 25.73 28.11 0.49
N ALA A 91 25.58 28.96 -0.51
CA ALA A 91 24.42 28.97 -1.40
C ALA A 91 24.85 29.01 -2.86
N LEU A 92 24.47 27.98 -3.62
CA LEU A 92 24.53 27.96 -5.08
C LEU A 92 23.13 28.27 -5.64
N GLY A 93 23.00 29.31 -6.46
CA GLY A 93 21.71 29.86 -6.85
C GLY A 93 21.62 30.32 -8.30
N ALA A 94 20.44 30.16 -8.89
CA ALA A 94 20.10 30.75 -10.18
C ALA A 94 18.67 31.32 -10.17
N GLU A 95 18.45 32.52 -10.71
CA GLU A 95 17.09 33.08 -10.87
C GLU A 95 16.34 32.46 -12.07
N ARG A 96 17.01 31.68 -12.92
CA ARG A 96 16.37 30.82 -13.93
C ARG A 96 16.66 29.36 -13.65
N ASP A 97 17.58 28.72 -14.38
CA ASP A 97 17.82 27.29 -14.23
C ASP A 97 19.22 27.03 -13.67
N LEU A 98 19.34 26.00 -12.82
CA LEU A 98 20.63 25.51 -12.35
C LEU A 98 20.84 24.09 -12.87
N THR A 99 21.97 23.87 -13.54
CA THR A 99 22.42 22.53 -13.96
C THR A 99 23.78 22.24 -13.34
N LEU A 100 23.90 21.12 -12.65
CA LEU A 100 25.14 20.67 -12.03
C LEU A 100 25.40 19.23 -12.43
N ARG A 101 26.57 19.00 -13.03
CA ARG A 101 27.10 17.68 -13.33
C ARG A 101 28.42 17.47 -12.62
N CYS A 102 28.53 16.36 -11.89
CA CYS A 102 29.76 16.03 -11.21
C CYS A 102 29.93 14.54 -10.91
N ALA A 103 31.09 14.13 -10.40
CA ALA A 103 31.24 12.80 -9.83
C ALA A 103 30.39 12.67 -8.56
N ASP A 104 30.79 13.33 -7.47
CA ASP A 104 30.04 13.27 -6.21
C ASP A 104 29.53 14.65 -5.84
N LEU A 105 28.28 14.75 -5.41
CA LEU A 105 27.73 15.98 -4.86
C LEU A 105 27.47 15.81 -3.36
N VAL A 106 28.14 16.62 -2.56
CA VAL A 106 27.87 16.74 -1.12
C VAL A 106 27.26 18.10 -0.83
N ALA A 107 25.96 18.11 -0.58
CA ALA A 107 25.16 19.31 -0.34
C ALA A 107 24.83 19.43 1.16
N VAL A 108 25.62 20.22 1.88
CA VAL A 108 25.34 20.60 3.28
C VAL A 108 24.69 21.99 3.35
N GLY A 109 24.99 22.85 2.37
CA GLY A 109 24.36 24.16 2.19
C GLY A 109 23.09 24.11 1.34
N VAL A 110 22.85 25.21 0.61
CA VAL A 110 21.66 25.36 -0.24
C VAL A 110 22.06 25.32 -1.70
N ILE A 111 21.35 24.52 -2.49
CA ILE A 111 21.36 24.59 -3.95
C ILE A 111 19.95 24.94 -4.39
N HIS A 112 19.78 26.05 -5.12
CA HIS A 112 18.47 26.50 -5.55
C HIS A 112 18.44 27.03 -6.98
N ALA A 113 17.27 26.86 -7.62
CA ALA A 113 16.89 27.54 -8.84
C ALA A 113 15.47 28.07 -8.70
N ASP A 114 15.19 29.30 -9.12
CA ASP A 114 13.81 29.81 -9.17
C ASP A 114 13.01 29.19 -10.33
N GLY A 115 13.71 28.73 -11.37
CA GLY A 115 13.23 27.83 -12.40
C GLY A 115 13.55 26.36 -12.09
N ASP A 116 14.12 25.66 -13.06
CA ASP A 116 14.36 24.21 -12.97
C ASP A 116 15.71 23.92 -12.31
N LEU A 117 15.76 22.89 -11.46
CA LEU A 117 17.01 22.34 -10.92
C LEU A 117 17.29 20.98 -11.57
N ARG A 118 18.46 20.83 -12.19
CA ARG A 118 18.92 19.57 -12.80
C ARG A 118 20.26 19.16 -12.21
N LEU A 119 20.30 18.00 -11.54
CA LEU A 119 21.51 17.39 -11.00
C LEU A 119 21.75 16.05 -11.69
N ASP A 120 22.95 15.84 -12.22
CA ASP A 120 23.38 14.58 -12.86
C ASP A 120 24.73 14.18 -12.28
N VAL A 121 24.73 13.21 -11.38
CA VAL A 121 25.89 12.88 -10.53
C VAL A 121 26.12 11.38 -10.44
N ALA A 122 27.30 10.95 -9.99
CA ALA A 122 27.51 9.56 -9.56
C ALA A 122 26.78 9.32 -8.23
N ASP A 123 27.17 10.01 -7.16
CA ASP A 123 26.50 9.96 -5.86
C ASP A 123 25.99 11.35 -5.42
N LEU A 124 24.78 11.39 -4.88
CA LEU A 124 24.18 12.59 -4.29
C LEU A 124 24.01 12.39 -2.79
N TYR A 125 24.65 13.22 -1.98
CA TYR A 125 24.51 13.22 -0.53
C TYR A 125 24.12 14.61 -0.01
N SER A 126 22.86 14.77 0.38
CA SER A 126 22.37 15.98 1.07
C SER A 126 22.38 15.75 2.58
N ALA A 127 23.21 16.49 3.33
CA ALA A 127 23.37 16.30 4.79
C ALA A 127 23.04 17.55 5.60
N GLY A 128 21.77 17.69 5.98
CA GLY A 128 21.20 18.92 6.52
C GLY A 128 21.05 20.03 5.48
N GLY A 129 21.36 19.74 4.21
CA GLY A 129 21.28 20.69 3.10
C GLY A 129 19.88 20.80 2.51
N THR A 130 19.68 21.83 1.70
CA THR A 130 18.43 22.06 0.97
C THR A 130 18.67 22.10 -0.53
N LEU A 131 17.94 21.27 -1.27
CA LEU A 131 17.83 21.35 -2.72
C LEU A 131 16.45 21.92 -3.05
N ARG A 132 16.39 23.04 -3.79
CA ARG A 132 15.14 23.71 -4.13
C ARG A 132 15.01 24.05 -5.60
N SER A 133 13.84 23.82 -6.17
CA SER A 133 13.44 24.32 -7.48
C SER A 133 12.11 25.07 -7.35
N GLY A 134 11.99 26.24 -7.97
CA GLY A 134 10.72 26.95 -8.08
C GLY A 134 9.78 26.33 -9.12
N ARG A 135 10.32 25.55 -10.06
CA ARG A 135 9.59 24.75 -11.06
C ARG A 135 9.95 23.27 -10.91
N ASP A 136 10.41 22.62 -11.99
CA ASP A 136 10.65 21.19 -11.99
C ASP A 136 12.06 20.84 -11.49
N MET A 137 12.16 19.75 -10.74
CA MET A 137 13.43 19.20 -10.29
C MET A 137 13.69 17.84 -10.94
N ARG A 138 14.89 17.68 -11.52
CA ARG A 138 15.39 16.39 -12.00
C ARG A 138 16.67 16.04 -11.28
N LEU A 139 16.67 14.91 -10.58
CA LEU A 139 17.82 14.37 -9.87
C LEU A 139 18.17 13.03 -10.50
N HIS A 140 19.38 12.90 -11.02
CA HIS A 140 19.90 11.65 -11.53
C HIS A 140 21.19 11.31 -10.79
N SER A 141 21.23 10.10 -10.21
CA SER A 141 22.40 9.53 -9.58
C SER A 141 22.72 8.18 -10.22
N ALA A 142 23.94 8.03 -10.70
CA ALA A 142 24.45 6.77 -11.26
C ALA A 142 24.78 5.71 -10.17
N SER A 143 24.58 6.05 -8.90
CA SER A 143 24.77 5.19 -7.73
C SER A 143 23.64 5.48 -6.72
N ASN A 144 23.92 6.17 -5.60
CA ASN A 144 22.94 6.42 -4.56
C ASN A 144 22.51 7.90 -4.49
N LEU A 145 21.22 8.10 -4.22
CA LEU A 145 20.67 9.39 -3.82
C LEU A 145 20.29 9.35 -2.36
N VAL A 146 20.99 10.11 -1.53
CA VAL A 146 20.74 10.18 -0.09
C VAL A 146 20.29 11.58 0.30
N ASN A 147 19.03 11.68 0.71
CA ASN A 147 18.51 12.84 1.42
C ASN A 147 18.60 12.59 2.92
N GLY A 148 19.68 13.07 3.54
CA GLY A 148 19.98 12.86 4.95
C GLY A 148 18.96 13.46 5.92
N ARG A 149 19.20 13.24 7.21
CA ARG A 149 18.35 13.81 8.27
C ARG A 149 18.40 15.34 8.22
N GLN A 150 17.26 15.97 8.49
CA GLN A 150 17.09 17.44 8.45
C GLN A 150 17.36 18.05 7.07
N SER A 151 17.55 17.24 6.03
CA SER A 151 17.67 17.69 4.66
C SER A 151 16.30 17.84 4.01
N GLY A 152 16.19 18.78 3.07
CA GLY A 152 14.98 19.03 2.29
C GLY A 152 15.25 19.02 0.79
N ILE A 153 14.47 18.27 0.03
CA ILE A 153 14.45 18.32 -1.43
C ILE A 153 13.05 18.77 -1.83
N THR A 154 12.95 19.96 -2.43
CA THR A 154 11.66 20.62 -2.66
C THR A 154 11.55 21.16 -4.07
N ALA A 155 10.46 20.84 -4.77
CA ALA A 155 10.13 21.38 -6.09
C ALA A 155 8.77 22.08 -6.07
N GLY A 156 8.68 23.28 -6.64
CA GLY A 156 7.40 23.95 -6.86
C GLY A 156 6.55 23.28 -7.93
N GLY A 157 7.19 22.54 -8.84
CA GLY A 157 6.60 21.71 -9.89
C GLY A 157 6.84 20.22 -9.67
N ALA A 158 7.04 19.47 -10.76
CA ALA A 158 7.29 18.04 -10.68
C ALA A 158 8.71 17.75 -10.19
N LEU A 159 8.85 16.82 -9.26
CA LEU A 159 10.12 16.28 -8.80
C LEU A 159 10.28 14.87 -9.35
N HIS A 160 11.31 14.68 -10.18
CA HIS A 160 11.70 13.36 -10.68
C HIS A 160 13.10 13.02 -10.19
N ALA A 161 13.23 11.92 -9.45
CA ALA A 161 14.49 11.42 -8.94
C ALA A 161 14.73 9.98 -9.40
N VAL A 162 15.92 9.73 -9.93
CA VAL A 162 16.39 8.43 -10.39
C VAL A 162 17.73 8.11 -9.72
N ALA A 163 17.80 6.98 -9.04
CA ALA A 163 19.03 6.42 -8.48
C ALA A 163 19.29 5.04 -9.08
N ALA A 164 20.49 4.80 -9.60
CA ALA A 164 20.82 3.51 -10.19
C ALA A 164 20.92 2.37 -9.15
N ARG A 165 21.03 2.70 -7.86
CA ARG A 165 21.03 1.74 -6.74
C ARG A 165 19.92 2.05 -5.74
N GLU A 166 20.20 2.91 -4.75
CA GLU A 166 19.31 3.22 -3.64
C GLU A 166 18.94 4.71 -3.63
N LEU A 167 17.66 4.99 -3.33
CA LEU A 167 17.17 6.30 -2.96
C LEU A 167 16.81 6.29 -1.48
N ALA A 168 17.68 6.87 -0.65
CA ALA A 168 17.51 6.92 0.80
C ALA A 168 17.02 8.29 1.26
N ASN A 169 15.75 8.37 1.63
CA ASN A 169 15.16 9.52 2.29
C ASN A 169 15.12 9.35 3.81
N HIS A 170 15.81 10.24 4.50
CA HIS A 170 15.83 10.41 5.95
C HIS A 170 15.38 11.82 6.39
N GLY A 171 15.00 12.67 5.43
CA GLY A 171 14.52 14.03 5.62
C GLY A 171 13.14 14.21 5.00
N ALA A 172 12.97 15.27 4.19
CA ALA A 172 11.76 15.52 3.43
C ALA A 172 12.03 15.61 1.93
N ILE A 173 11.19 14.95 1.13
CA ILE A 173 11.11 15.15 -0.32
C ILE A 173 9.69 15.59 -0.65
N GLU A 174 9.56 16.76 -1.28
CA GLU A 174 8.27 17.39 -1.59
C GLU A 174 8.25 17.95 -3.02
N GLY A 175 7.15 17.74 -3.74
CA GLY A 175 6.91 18.27 -5.08
C GLY A 175 5.43 18.53 -5.34
N ALA A 176 5.08 19.26 -6.40
CA ALA A 176 3.71 19.29 -6.90
C ALA A 176 3.26 17.90 -7.37
N GLY A 177 4.15 17.19 -8.07
CA GLY A 177 4.10 15.75 -8.34
C GLY A 177 5.46 15.13 -8.01
N VAL A 178 5.49 13.86 -7.61
CA VAL A 178 6.75 13.20 -7.21
C VAL A 178 6.88 11.86 -7.93
N SER A 179 8.02 11.62 -8.58
CA SER A 179 8.35 10.34 -9.20
C SER A 179 9.73 9.87 -8.79
N LEU A 180 9.79 8.76 -8.07
CA LEU A 180 11.00 8.17 -7.53
C LEU A 180 11.28 6.82 -8.20
N GLN A 181 12.48 6.65 -8.73
CA GLN A 181 12.95 5.41 -9.33
C GLN A 181 14.28 5.00 -8.69
N ALA A 182 14.34 3.77 -8.19
CA ALA A 182 15.56 3.16 -7.68
C ALA A 182 15.66 1.72 -8.21
N ALA A 183 16.84 1.22 -8.55
CA ALA A 183 16.96 -0.19 -8.98
C ALA A 183 16.80 -1.16 -7.80
N GLU A 184 17.25 -0.77 -6.60
CA GLU A 184 17.26 -1.61 -5.41
C GLU A 184 16.18 -1.14 -4.41
N ALA A 185 16.42 -0.05 -3.68
CA ALA A 185 15.53 0.37 -2.60
C ALA A 185 15.16 1.85 -2.66
N CYS A 186 13.91 2.14 -2.34
CA CYS A 186 13.44 3.45 -1.94
C CYS A 186 13.18 3.41 -0.43
N ILE A 187 13.99 4.10 0.37
CA ILE A 187 13.88 4.13 1.83
C ILE A 187 13.25 5.45 2.24
N ASN A 188 12.16 5.39 3.01
CA ASN A 188 11.48 6.52 3.62
C ASN A 188 11.22 6.27 5.11
N ARG A 189 12.26 5.83 5.83
CA ARG A 189 12.14 5.46 7.24
C ARG A 189 12.21 6.69 8.13
N ALA A 190 11.19 6.91 8.96
CA ALA A 190 11.07 8.09 9.82
C ALA A 190 11.27 9.43 9.06
N ALA A 191 10.79 9.45 7.82
CA ALA A 191 10.97 10.53 6.85
C ALA A 191 9.64 10.87 6.16
N ALA A 192 9.64 11.91 5.34
CA ALA A 192 8.46 12.38 4.62
C ALA A 192 8.67 12.38 3.10
N LEU A 193 7.73 11.74 2.39
CA LEU A 193 7.55 11.88 0.94
C LEU A 193 6.18 12.49 0.68
N LYS A 194 6.14 13.60 -0.05
CA LYS A 194 4.91 14.35 -0.25
C LYS A 194 4.75 14.86 -1.68
N SER A 195 3.62 14.51 -2.28
CA SER A 195 3.09 15.17 -3.47
C SER A 195 1.97 16.10 -3.05
N THR A 196 2.08 17.39 -3.39
CA THR A 196 1.22 18.46 -2.88
C THR A 196 0.00 18.74 -3.75
N GLN A 197 0.04 18.38 -5.03
CA GLN A 197 -1.04 18.65 -5.99
C GLN A 197 -1.41 17.43 -6.84
N GLY A 198 -0.43 16.60 -7.19
CA GLY A 198 -0.55 15.53 -8.17
C GLY A 198 -0.32 14.14 -7.59
N GLU A 199 0.15 13.25 -8.47
CA GLU A 199 0.45 11.86 -8.12
C GLU A 199 1.81 11.73 -7.43
N LEU A 200 1.98 10.61 -6.73
CA LEU A 200 3.25 10.14 -6.23
C LEU A 200 3.51 8.76 -6.83
N ASP A 201 4.59 8.62 -7.61
CA ASP A 201 5.03 7.38 -8.23
C ASP A 201 6.29 6.86 -7.54
N VAL A 202 6.31 5.57 -7.21
CA VAL A 202 7.52 4.87 -6.76
C VAL A 202 7.71 3.59 -7.58
N ALA A 203 8.89 3.45 -8.17
CA ALA A 203 9.36 2.20 -8.77
C ALA A 203 10.68 1.78 -8.15
N ALA A 204 10.71 0.58 -7.57
CA ALA A 204 11.89 0.02 -6.92
C ALA A 204 11.79 -1.51 -6.81
N LEU A 205 12.85 -2.17 -6.34
CA LEU A 205 12.72 -3.55 -5.84
C LEU A 205 12.08 -3.55 -4.43
N SER A 206 12.38 -2.57 -3.58
CA SER A 206 11.78 -2.43 -2.24
C SER A 206 11.39 -1.00 -1.91
N LEU A 207 10.29 -0.83 -1.18
CA LEU A 207 9.87 0.45 -0.59
C LEU A 207 9.73 0.29 0.93
N ASP A 208 10.59 0.95 1.70
CA ASP A 208 10.56 0.93 3.16
C ASP A 208 10.00 2.24 3.73
N ASN A 209 8.72 2.23 4.11
CA ASN A 209 8.03 3.35 4.76
C ASN A 209 7.88 3.15 6.28
N ARG A 210 8.71 2.33 6.93
CA ARG A 210 8.55 2.07 8.38
C ARG A 210 8.69 3.36 9.18
N ARG A 211 7.69 3.67 10.00
CA ARG A 211 7.58 4.93 10.77
C ARG A 211 7.67 6.20 9.91
N GLY A 212 7.57 6.08 8.59
CA GLY A 212 7.61 7.17 7.64
C GLY A 212 6.21 7.65 7.27
N THR A 213 6.17 8.73 6.49
CA THR A 213 4.94 9.28 5.92
C THR A 213 5.07 9.37 4.41
N ILE A 214 4.10 8.81 3.70
CA ILE A 214 3.90 9.00 2.26
C ILE A 214 2.55 9.66 2.09
N GLN A 215 2.54 10.88 1.55
CA GLN A 215 1.33 11.65 1.29
C GLN A 215 1.24 11.99 -0.20
N ALA A 216 0.17 11.55 -0.86
CA ALA A 216 -0.10 11.91 -2.24
C ALA A 216 -1.41 12.70 -2.35
N ALA A 217 -1.34 13.93 -2.87
CA ALA A 217 -2.52 14.79 -3.00
C ALA A 217 -3.58 14.24 -3.96
N ALA A 218 -3.18 13.56 -5.04
CA ALA A 218 -4.10 12.93 -5.99
C ALA A 218 -4.17 11.41 -5.82
N ALA A 219 -3.10 10.69 -6.18
CA ALA A 219 -3.02 9.23 -6.16
C ALA A 219 -1.58 8.76 -5.88
N LEU A 220 -1.44 7.53 -5.39
CA LEU A 220 -0.14 6.85 -5.25
C LEU A 220 -0.07 5.66 -6.20
N HIS A 221 0.99 5.56 -6.98
CA HIS A 221 1.31 4.34 -7.75
C HIS A 221 2.63 3.74 -7.26
N VAL A 222 2.57 2.54 -6.70
CA VAL A 222 3.73 1.75 -6.29
C VAL A 222 3.90 0.59 -7.25
N ARG A 223 5.05 0.51 -7.92
CA ARG A 223 5.40 -0.53 -8.90
C ARG A 223 6.65 -1.26 -8.43
N LEU A 224 6.46 -2.36 -7.71
CA LEU A 224 7.52 -3.28 -7.31
C LEU A 224 7.38 -4.60 -8.08
N PRO A 225 8.48 -5.29 -8.41
CA PRO A 225 8.42 -6.57 -9.08
C PRO A 225 7.83 -7.66 -8.15
N ALA A 226 7.58 -8.86 -8.68
CA ALA A 226 6.92 -9.95 -7.95
C ALA A 226 7.68 -10.45 -6.71
N GLN A 227 8.99 -10.22 -6.65
CA GLN A 227 9.86 -10.48 -5.50
C GLN A 227 10.06 -9.26 -4.60
N GLY A 228 9.52 -8.10 -5.00
CA GLY A 228 9.69 -6.85 -4.29
C GLY A 228 8.74 -6.70 -3.11
N SER A 229 9.08 -5.80 -2.18
CA SER A 229 8.33 -5.64 -0.93
C SER A 229 8.04 -4.18 -0.58
N LEU A 230 6.82 -3.94 -0.08
CA LEU A 230 6.43 -2.69 0.56
C LEU A 230 6.34 -2.93 2.07
N HIS A 231 7.12 -2.19 2.86
CA HIS A 231 7.07 -2.23 4.32
C HIS A 231 6.48 -0.94 4.88
N ASN A 232 5.36 -1.04 5.60
CA ASN A 232 4.67 0.10 6.22
C ASN A 232 4.52 -0.04 7.74
N ALA A 233 5.44 -0.75 8.41
CA ALA A 233 5.30 -0.98 9.85
C ALA A 233 5.39 0.33 10.66
N GLY A 234 4.31 0.66 11.39
CA GLY A 234 4.12 1.94 12.07
C GLY A 234 4.20 3.17 11.16
N GLY A 235 4.14 2.98 9.84
CA GLY A 235 4.17 4.03 8.84
C GLY A 235 2.77 4.48 8.45
N VAL A 236 2.69 5.63 7.79
CA VAL A 236 1.45 6.20 7.28
C VAL A 236 1.57 6.40 5.77
N ILE A 237 0.61 5.86 5.03
CA ILE A 237 0.40 6.11 3.61
C ILE A 237 -0.99 6.73 3.46
N GLN A 238 -1.04 7.98 3.01
CA GLN A 238 -2.28 8.74 2.81
C GLN A 238 -2.37 9.25 1.37
N THR A 239 -3.50 9.01 0.72
CA THR A 239 -3.69 9.37 -0.69
C THR A 239 -5.03 10.04 -0.91
N GLY A 240 -5.05 10.99 -1.85
CA GLY A 240 -6.24 11.75 -2.22
C GLY A 240 -7.29 10.96 -3.01
N PRO A 241 -8.21 11.68 -3.69
CA PRO A 241 -9.39 11.08 -4.31
C PRO A 241 -9.09 10.30 -5.60
N GLY A 242 -7.87 10.37 -6.12
CA GLY A 242 -7.45 9.61 -7.30
C GLY A 242 -7.32 8.12 -7.00
N LYS A 243 -7.20 7.31 -8.06
CA LYS A 243 -7.06 5.86 -7.93
C LYS A 243 -5.63 5.48 -7.53
N THR A 244 -5.47 4.97 -6.32
CA THR A 244 -4.21 4.42 -5.82
C THR A 244 -4.00 3.00 -6.33
N LYS A 245 -2.80 2.72 -6.84
CA LYS A 245 -2.40 1.42 -7.39
C LYS A 245 -1.16 0.92 -6.67
N ILE A 246 -1.22 -0.27 -6.10
CA ILE A 246 -0.07 -0.89 -5.45
C ILE A 246 0.17 -2.26 -6.08
N ALA A 247 1.38 -2.46 -6.61
CA ALA A 247 1.86 -3.74 -7.11
C ALA A 247 3.14 -4.12 -6.38
N SER A 248 3.17 -5.30 -5.76
CA SER A 248 4.37 -5.83 -5.09
C SER A 248 4.32 -7.36 -4.97
N GLY A 249 5.44 -7.98 -4.58
CA GLY A 249 5.41 -9.34 -4.07
C GLY A 249 4.75 -9.39 -2.70
N MET A 250 5.27 -8.61 -1.76
CA MET A 250 4.72 -8.53 -0.41
C MET A 250 4.26 -7.10 -0.11
N LEU A 251 3.11 -6.96 0.54
CA LEU A 251 2.67 -5.71 1.16
C LEU A 251 2.51 -5.92 2.66
N GLY A 252 3.46 -5.42 3.43
CA GLY A 252 3.46 -5.48 4.89
C GLY A 252 2.92 -4.19 5.51
N ASN A 253 1.85 -4.29 6.28
CA ASN A 253 1.27 -3.19 7.04
C ASN A 253 1.02 -3.65 8.48
N SER A 254 1.90 -3.27 9.40
CA SER A 254 1.89 -3.80 10.76
C SER A 254 2.28 -2.79 11.82
N ALA A 255 2.24 -3.18 13.10
CA ALA A 255 2.64 -2.34 14.23
C ALA A 255 1.95 -0.96 14.23
N GLY A 256 0.64 -0.95 14.05
CA GLY A 256 -0.19 0.25 13.90
C GLY A 256 -0.05 0.96 12.56
N GLY A 257 0.50 0.31 11.53
CA GLY A 257 0.65 0.87 10.19
C GLY A 257 -0.69 1.24 9.55
N VAL A 258 -0.74 2.38 8.86
CA VAL A 258 -1.95 2.91 8.24
C VAL A 258 -1.74 3.10 6.74
N ILE A 259 -2.66 2.52 5.95
CA ILE A 259 -2.83 2.78 4.52
C ILE A 259 -4.24 3.32 4.33
N GLU A 260 -4.35 4.60 4.03
CA GLU A 260 -5.61 5.30 3.86
C GLU A 260 -5.68 5.93 2.47
N VAL A 261 -6.68 5.51 1.71
CA VAL A 261 -6.93 5.94 0.34
C VAL A 261 -8.28 6.66 0.32
N ALA A 262 -8.31 7.96 0.04
CA ALA A 262 -9.58 8.67 -0.04
C ALA A 262 -10.40 8.25 -1.28
N GLY A 263 -9.73 7.91 -2.39
CA GLY A 263 -10.31 7.39 -3.62
C GLY A 263 -10.43 5.87 -3.69
N ASP A 264 -10.37 5.35 -4.92
CA ASP A 264 -10.38 3.92 -5.20
C ASP A 264 -9.01 3.29 -4.96
N LEU A 265 -8.99 2.06 -4.43
CA LEU A 265 -7.78 1.27 -4.23
C LEU A 265 -7.74 0.07 -5.19
N GLN A 266 -6.60 -0.13 -5.85
CA GLN A 266 -6.25 -1.37 -6.52
C GLN A 266 -4.92 -1.89 -5.98
N ALA A 267 -4.94 -3.01 -5.26
CA ALA A 267 -3.75 -3.69 -4.77
C ALA A 267 -3.61 -5.05 -5.49
N ARG A 268 -2.45 -5.31 -6.08
CA ARG A 268 -2.09 -6.60 -6.67
C ARG A 268 -0.79 -7.07 -6.04
N VAL A 269 -0.88 -8.07 -5.18
CA VAL A 269 0.23 -8.55 -4.37
C VAL A 269 0.35 -10.06 -4.46
N SER A 270 1.52 -10.63 -4.16
CA SER A 270 1.57 -12.06 -3.84
C SER A 270 0.98 -12.29 -2.46
N ASP A 271 1.50 -11.56 -1.46
CA ASP A 271 1.10 -11.66 -0.06
C ASP A 271 0.72 -10.29 0.50
N LEU A 272 -0.44 -10.23 1.16
CA LEU A 272 -0.88 -9.10 1.97
C LEU A 272 -0.74 -9.45 3.45
N LEU A 273 0.25 -8.86 4.12
CA LEU A 273 0.49 -9.04 5.55
C LEU A 273 0.03 -7.79 6.32
N ASN A 274 -1.27 -7.73 6.61
CA ASN A 274 -1.89 -6.67 7.40
C ASN A 274 -2.12 -7.16 8.84
N THR A 275 -1.08 -7.11 9.69
CA THR A 275 -1.13 -7.62 11.06
C THR A 275 -1.01 -6.48 12.07
N ASP A 276 -2.05 -6.22 12.86
CA ASP A 276 -2.15 -4.99 13.68
C ASP A 276 -2.02 -3.71 12.80
N GLY A 277 -2.69 -3.74 11.64
CA GLY A 277 -2.65 -2.66 10.65
C GLY A 277 -4.04 -2.23 10.19
N THR A 278 -4.13 -1.02 9.63
CA THR A 278 -5.35 -0.50 9.00
C THR A 278 -5.14 -0.26 7.51
N LEU A 279 -6.00 -0.86 6.68
CA LEU A 279 -6.12 -0.56 5.26
C LEU A 279 -7.55 -0.08 4.97
N ARG A 280 -7.70 1.17 4.56
CA ARG A 280 -9.01 1.80 4.30
C ARG A 280 -9.05 2.48 2.94
N ALA A 281 -10.10 2.19 2.17
CA ALA A 281 -10.45 2.91 0.94
C ALA A 281 -11.78 3.66 1.10
N GLY A 282 -11.78 4.96 0.81
CA GLY A 282 -12.97 5.82 0.76
C GLY A 282 -13.81 5.62 -0.52
N GLY A 283 -13.19 5.06 -1.55
CA GLY A 283 -13.86 4.57 -2.75
C GLY A 283 -14.05 3.05 -2.74
N ARG A 284 -14.07 2.44 -3.94
CA ARG A 284 -14.07 0.99 -4.14
C ARG A 284 -12.67 0.43 -3.88
N ALA A 285 -12.59 -0.80 -3.38
CA ALA A 285 -11.32 -1.50 -3.23
C ALA A 285 -11.31 -2.80 -4.05
N GLN A 286 -10.23 -3.02 -4.78
CA GLN A 286 -9.91 -4.28 -5.46
C GLN A 286 -8.57 -4.78 -4.92
N ILE A 287 -8.58 -5.87 -4.17
CA ILE A 287 -7.38 -6.46 -3.56
C ILE A 287 -7.24 -7.88 -4.13
N GLU A 288 -6.15 -8.12 -4.84
CA GLU A 288 -5.81 -9.41 -5.43
C GLU A 288 -4.49 -9.90 -4.79
N CYS A 289 -4.58 -10.94 -3.97
CA CYS A 289 -3.44 -11.65 -3.39
C CYS A 289 -3.25 -12.97 -4.14
N ARG A 290 -2.05 -13.19 -4.70
CA ARG A 290 -1.75 -14.45 -5.40
C ARG A 290 -1.77 -15.64 -4.45
N ASP A 291 -1.27 -15.49 -3.22
CA ASP A 291 -1.12 -16.58 -2.27
C ASP A 291 -1.86 -16.27 -0.97
N LYS A 292 -1.33 -15.35 -0.14
CA LYS A 292 -1.82 -15.16 1.22
C LYS A 292 -2.41 -13.78 1.52
N LEU A 293 -3.41 -13.79 2.39
CA LEU A 293 -3.91 -12.63 3.12
C LEU A 293 -3.83 -12.93 4.62
N ALA A 294 -3.01 -12.18 5.34
CA ALA A 294 -3.03 -12.15 6.81
C ALA A 294 -3.65 -10.83 7.26
N ASN A 295 -4.82 -10.90 7.88
CA ASN A 295 -5.59 -9.77 8.42
C ASN A 295 -5.93 -9.97 9.91
N GLY A 296 -5.17 -10.81 10.60
CA GLY A 296 -5.39 -11.13 12.01
C GLY A 296 -5.26 -9.89 12.91
N SER A 297 -6.25 -9.67 13.79
CA SER A 297 -6.34 -8.48 14.67
C SER A 297 -6.20 -7.14 13.94
N ALA A 298 -6.55 -7.10 12.65
CA ALA A 298 -6.35 -5.94 11.79
C ALA A 298 -7.64 -5.55 11.05
N GLN A 299 -7.58 -4.47 10.25
CA GLN A 299 -8.74 -3.99 9.50
C GLN A 299 -8.43 -3.78 8.02
N ILE A 300 -9.30 -4.33 7.17
CA ILE A 300 -9.46 -4.00 5.74
C ILE A 300 -10.88 -3.48 5.56
N ARG A 301 -11.01 -2.24 5.06
CA ARG A 301 -12.32 -1.61 4.84
C ARG A 301 -12.41 -0.86 3.52
N SER A 302 -13.52 -1.03 2.82
CA SER A 302 -13.95 -0.14 1.73
C SER A 302 -15.23 0.59 2.13
N ALA A 303 -15.33 1.88 1.82
CA ALA A 303 -16.58 2.64 2.01
C ALA A 303 -17.61 2.35 0.89
N ARG A 304 -17.17 1.79 -0.24
CA ARG A 304 -18.05 1.28 -1.31
C ARG A 304 -17.84 -0.23 -1.43
N ALA A 305 -17.94 -0.77 -2.65
CA ALA A 305 -17.74 -2.18 -2.89
C ALA A 305 -16.28 -2.61 -2.68
N LEU A 306 -16.11 -3.79 -2.09
CA LEU A 306 -14.83 -4.48 -1.91
C LEU A 306 -14.84 -5.76 -2.75
N THR A 307 -13.85 -5.90 -3.62
CA THR A 307 -13.51 -7.17 -4.27
C THR A 307 -12.21 -7.69 -3.69
N LEU A 308 -12.25 -8.90 -3.14
CA LEU A 308 -11.10 -9.56 -2.54
C LEU A 308 -10.88 -10.90 -3.24
N ARG A 309 -9.69 -11.14 -3.77
CA ARG A 309 -9.30 -12.41 -4.40
C ARG A 309 -8.04 -12.92 -3.73
N VAL A 310 -8.07 -14.14 -3.20
CA VAL A 310 -6.93 -14.75 -2.49
C VAL A 310 -6.71 -16.17 -3.04
N GLY A 311 -5.49 -16.48 -3.48
CA GLY A 311 -5.22 -17.76 -4.14
C GLY A 311 -5.22 -18.96 -3.20
N SER A 312 -4.68 -18.83 -1.98
CA SER A 312 -4.48 -19.97 -1.09
C SER A 312 -5.10 -19.75 0.29
N GLU A 313 -4.62 -18.79 1.06
CA GLU A 313 -4.93 -18.70 2.49
C GLU A 313 -5.35 -17.29 2.88
N ALA A 314 -6.50 -17.18 3.53
CA ALA A 314 -6.99 -15.94 4.12
C ALA A 314 -7.20 -16.14 5.63
N ASP A 315 -6.39 -15.46 6.42
CA ASP A 315 -6.53 -15.34 7.87
C ASP A 315 -7.18 -13.99 8.19
N ASN A 316 -8.34 -14.02 8.83
CA ASN A 316 -9.05 -12.87 9.39
C ASN A 316 -9.37 -13.08 10.88
N ASP A 317 -8.57 -13.86 11.60
CA ASP A 317 -8.81 -14.18 13.00
C ASP A 317 -8.75 -12.92 13.86
N LEU A 318 -9.80 -12.67 14.65
CA LEU A 318 -10.00 -11.42 15.41
C LEU A 318 -9.95 -10.14 14.55
N GLY A 319 -9.89 -10.29 13.22
CA GLY A 319 -9.75 -9.23 12.24
C GLY A 319 -11.10 -8.75 11.70
N LYS A 320 -11.04 -7.73 10.84
CA LYS A 320 -12.21 -7.15 10.17
C LYS A 320 -11.96 -6.99 8.69
N ILE A 321 -12.84 -7.57 7.87
CA ILE A 321 -12.97 -7.31 6.43
C ILE A 321 -14.37 -6.75 6.20
N GLU A 322 -14.46 -5.45 5.91
CA GLU A 322 -15.75 -4.74 5.84
C GLU A 322 -15.91 -3.96 4.52
N SER A 323 -17.11 -4.03 3.96
CA SER A 323 -17.53 -3.27 2.78
C SER A 323 -18.74 -2.41 3.13
N GLY A 324 -18.72 -1.14 2.76
CA GLY A 324 -19.90 -0.26 2.85
C GLY A 324 -20.94 -0.56 1.77
N GLY A 325 -20.57 -1.27 0.70
CA GLY A 325 -21.45 -1.78 -0.34
C GLY A 325 -21.36 -3.30 -0.46
N ASP A 326 -21.27 -3.80 -1.69
CA ASP A 326 -21.13 -5.24 -1.95
C ASP A 326 -19.73 -5.75 -1.57
N LEU A 327 -19.65 -7.00 -1.13
CA LEU A 327 -18.41 -7.73 -0.88
C LEU A 327 -18.37 -8.99 -1.76
N ASP A 328 -17.51 -8.99 -2.77
CA ASP A 328 -17.20 -10.18 -3.57
C ASP A 328 -15.84 -10.74 -3.10
N PHE A 329 -15.86 -11.90 -2.44
CA PHE A 329 -14.67 -12.56 -1.92
C PHE A 329 -14.48 -13.92 -2.61
N THR A 330 -13.42 -14.05 -3.41
CA THR A 330 -13.00 -15.32 -4.03
C THR A 330 -11.78 -15.88 -3.33
N LEU A 331 -11.79 -17.18 -3.02
CA LEU A 331 -10.72 -17.87 -2.32
C LEU A 331 -10.45 -19.26 -2.93
N GLY A 332 -9.18 -19.64 -3.05
CA GLY A 332 -8.79 -20.97 -3.56
C GLY A 332 -8.49 -22.05 -2.52
N GLY A 333 -8.19 -21.73 -1.26
CA GLY A 333 -7.73 -22.71 -0.24
C GLY A 333 -8.45 -22.68 1.11
N ILE A 334 -8.00 -21.91 2.10
CA ILE A 334 -8.63 -21.89 3.44
C ILE A 334 -8.92 -20.46 3.90
N LEU A 335 -10.10 -20.26 4.47
CA LEU A 335 -10.50 -19.05 5.18
C LEU A 335 -10.59 -19.35 6.67
N SER A 336 -9.80 -18.65 7.48
CA SER A 336 -10.00 -18.57 8.92
C SER A 336 -10.59 -17.21 9.29
N ASN A 337 -11.70 -17.22 10.01
CA ASN A 337 -12.39 -16.03 10.53
C ASN A 337 -12.71 -16.22 12.02
N VAL A 338 -11.80 -16.83 12.78
CA VAL A 338 -12.03 -17.19 14.17
C VAL A 338 -12.12 -15.94 15.03
N GLY A 339 -13.28 -15.70 15.65
CA GLY A 339 -13.56 -14.46 16.38
C GLY A 339 -13.49 -13.19 15.53
N GLY A 340 -13.38 -13.33 14.20
CA GLY A 340 -13.26 -12.24 13.24
C GLY A 340 -14.61 -11.80 12.67
N ARG A 341 -14.58 -10.75 11.86
CA ARG A 341 -15.75 -10.24 11.13
C ARG A 341 -15.48 -10.12 9.64
N ILE A 342 -16.41 -10.63 8.83
CA ILE A 342 -16.48 -10.39 7.39
C ILE A 342 -17.88 -9.84 7.08
N GLY A 343 -17.97 -8.63 6.53
CA GLY A 343 -19.24 -7.90 6.45
C GLY A 343 -19.44 -7.07 5.20
N ALA A 344 -20.62 -7.15 4.59
CA ALA A 344 -21.16 -6.16 3.66
C ALA A 344 -22.27 -5.37 4.35
N GLU A 345 -22.01 -4.12 4.77
CA GLU A 345 -22.92 -3.37 5.66
C GLU A 345 -24.28 -3.06 5.03
N GLN A 346 -24.29 -2.64 3.77
CA GLN A 346 -25.50 -2.23 3.04
C GLN A 346 -25.70 -3.02 1.74
N GLY A 347 -24.80 -3.95 1.43
CA GLY A 347 -24.75 -4.68 0.16
C GLY A 347 -24.90 -6.18 0.30
N GLU A 348 -24.70 -6.87 -0.82
CA GLU A 348 -24.60 -8.32 -0.86
C GLU A 348 -23.20 -8.79 -0.45
N LEU A 349 -23.11 -9.97 0.16
CA LEU A 349 -21.86 -10.68 0.37
C LEU A 349 -21.87 -11.95 -0.47
N ARG A 350 -20.85 -12.14 -1.31
CA ARG A 350 -20.62 -13.38 -2.07
C ARG A 350 -19.25 -13.94 -1.74
N LEU A 351 -19.21 -15.03 -0.98
CA LEU A 351 -18.02 -15.80 -0.70
C LEU A 351 -17.96 -17.00 -1.65
N GLN A 352 -17.03 -16.97 -2.60
CA GLN A 352 -16.83 -17.97 -3.64
C GLN A 352 -15.56 -18.76 -3.33
N ALA A 353 -15.73 -19.92 -2.72
CA ALA A 353 -14.64 -20.73 -2.20
C ALA A 353 -14.90 -22.24 -2.45
N PRO A 354 -15.32 -22.66 -3.66
CA PRO A 354 -15.95 -23.99 -3.88
C PRO A 354 -15.08 -25.19 -3.51
N THR A 355 -13.75 -25.04 -3.53
CA THR A 355 -12.78 -26.08 -3.13
C THR A 355 -12.18 -25.85 -1.75
N ALA A 356 -12.61 -24.79 -1.07
CA ALA A 356 -11.98 -24.26 0.12
C ALA A 356 -12.74 -24.61 1.40
N ILE A 357 -11.99 -24.65 2.50
CA ILE A 357 -12.54 -24.78 3.85
C ILE A 357 -12.79 -23.38 4.40
N VAL A 358 -14.00 -23.13 4.91
CA VAL A 358 -14.35 -21.89 5.58
C VAL A 358 -14.57 -22.15 7.06
N VAL A 359 -13.69 -21.59 7.90
CA VAL A 359 -13.77 -21.64 9.36
C VAL A 359 -14.27 -20.30 9.87
N ASN A 360 -15.48 -20.28 10.42
CA ASN A 360 -16.09 -19.09 11.02
C ASN A 360 -16.26 -19.22 12.54
N ASP A 361 -15.58 -20.15 13.22
CA ASP A 361 -15.83 -20.46 14.64
C ASP A 361 -15.63 -19.25 15.57
N GLY A 362 -16.61 -18.93 16.42
CA GLY A 362 -16.68 -17.69 17.19
C GLY A 362 -16.77 -16.39 16.37
N GLY A 363 -16.78 -16.47 15.04
CA GLY A 363 -16.78 -15.35 14.09
C GLY A 363 -18.17 -14.90 13.60
N ASP A 364 -18.16 -13.82 12.82
CA ASP A 364 -19.35 -13.16 12.26
C ASP A 364 -19.18 -12.97 10.74
N ILE A 365 -20.04 -13.59 9.94
CA ILE A 365 -20.16 -13.33 8.49
C ILE A 365 -21.54 -12.73 8.23
N GLY A 366 -21.58 -11.49 7.75
CA GLY A 366 -22.81 -10.71 7.65
C GLY A 366 -23.00 -9.98 6.33
N ALA A 367 -24.24 -9.89 5.87
CA ALA A 367 -24.63 -9.00 4.78
C ALA A 367 -25.86 -8.18 5.19
N GLY A 368 -25.93 -6.92 4.76
CA GLY A 368 -27.14 -6.10 4.86
C GLY A 368 -28.21 -6.49 3.84
N ARG A 369 -27.87 -7.34 2.86
CA ARG A 369 -28.79 -7.91 1.85
C ARG A 369 -28.53 -9.41 1.72
N ALA A 370 -28.47 -9.94 0.49
CA ALA A 370 -28.21 -11.35 0.26
C ALA A 370 -26.78 -11.74 0.64
N LEU A 371 -26.65 -12.84 1.39
CA LEU A 371 -25.41 -13.53 1.70
C LEU A 371 -25.38 -14.86 0.95
N ARG A 372 -24.35 -15.06 0.12
CA ARG A 372 -24.11 -16.31 -0.61
C ARG A 372 -22.74 -16.87 -0.25
N VAL A 373 -22.69 -18.15 0.14
CA VAL A 373 -21.45 -18.89 0.41
C VAL A 373 -21.43 -20.14 -0.45
N ASP A 374 -20.37 -20.29 -1.23
CA ASP A 374 -20.01 -21.51 -1.93
C ASP A 374 -18.69 -22.03 -1.33
N ALA A 375 -18.69 -23.24 -0.74
CA ALA A 375 -17.52 -23.79 -0.04
C ALA A 375 -17.43 -25.31 -0.08
N ALA A 376 -16.24 -25.89 0.08
CA ALA A 376 -16.12 -27.34 0.25
C ALA A 376 -16.64 -27.77 1.64
N SER A 377 -16.34 -26.99 2.67
CA SER A 377 -16.92 -27.14 4.01
C SER A 377 -17.04 -25.80 4.71
N LEU A 378 -18.00 -25.72 5.63
CA LEU A 378 -18.29 -24.53 6.40
C LEU A 378 -18.43 -24.89 7.88
N SER A 379 -17.48 -24.44 8.70
CA SER A 379 -17.59 -24.45 10.16
C SER A 379 -18.16 -23.12 10.63
N ASN A 380 -19.28 -23.17 11.33
CA ASN A 380 -19.98 -22.06 11.95
C ASN A 380 -20.34 -22.45 13.40
N GLY A 381 -19.42 -23.09 14.11
CA GLY A 381 -19.65 -23.60 15.45
C GLY A 381 -19.42 -22.55 16.55
N SER A 382 -19.35 -22.96 17.82
CA SER A 382 -18.76 -22.12 18.89
C SER A 382 -19.35 -20.70 19.03
N HIS A 383 -20.67 -20.55 18.95
CA HIS A 383 -21.40 -19.27 19.03
C HIS A 383 -21.21 -18.31 17.85
N SER A 384 -20.72 -18.80 16.72
CA SER A 384 -20.64 -18.03 15.46
C SER A 384 -21.99 -17.57 14.94
N ARG A 385 -21.92 -16.59 14.04
CA ARG A 385 -23.08 -16.05 13.33
C ARG A 385 -22.82 -15.94 11.83
N ILE A 386 -23.78 -16.44 11.06
CA ILE A 386 -23.98 -16.10 9.64
C ILE A 386 -25.35 -15.41 9.53
N ILE A 387 -25.39 -14.20 8.98
CA ILE A 387 -26.63 -13.42 8.91
C ILE A 387 -26.76 -12.62 7.60
N GLY A 388 -27.97 -12.61 7.04
CA GLY A 388 -28.33 -11.78 5.89
C GLY A 388 -29.84 -11.66 5.74
N ASP A 389 -30.30 -10.84 4.79
CA ASP A 389 -31.72 -10.80 4.42
C ASP A 389 -32.13 -12.14 3.82
N ASP A 390 -31.41 -12.55 2.77
CA ASP A 390 -31.44 -13.90 2.24
C ASP A 390 -30.09 -14.54 2.53
N VAL A 391 -30.10 -15.80 2.94
CA VAL A 391 -28.89 -16.60 3.12
C VAL A 391 -28.98 -17.81 2.21
N SER A 392 -28.01 -17.98 1.33
CA SER A 392 -27.87 -19.14 0.45
C SER A 392 -26.50 -19.78 0.65
N LEU A 393 -26.49 -21.01 1.12
CA LEU A 393 -25.28 -21.80 1.30
C LEU A 393 -25.30 -22.96 0.30
N ARG A 394 -24.25 -23.08 -0.50
CA ARG A 394 -23.96 -24.26 -1.32
C ARG A 394 -22.64 -24.81 -0.83
N VAL A 395 -22.67 -25.86 -0.02
CA VAL A 395 -21.44 -26.36 0.61
C VAL A 395 -21.39 -27.87 0.65
N GLY A 396 -20.23 -28.51 0.80
CA GLY A 396 -20.18 -29.94 1.05
C GLY A 396 -20.77 -30.28 2.43
N ASP A 397 -20.12 -29.84 3.50
CA ASP A 397 -20.63 -30.03 4.87
C ASP A 397 -20.83 -28.68 5.58
N VAL A 398 -21.92 -28.56 6.34
CA VAL A 398 -22.17 -27.47 7.30
C VAL A 398 -22.03 -28.01 8.72
N ASP A 399 -21.08 -27.49 9.48
CA ASP A 399 -21.08 -27.59 10.95
C ASP A 399 -21.63 -26.30 11.53
N ASN A 400 -22.80 -26.37 12.17
CA ASN A 400 -23.45 -25.28 12.89
C ASN A 400 -23.67 -25.63 14.37
N VAL A 401 -22.81 -26.48 14.94
CA VAL A 401 -22.93 -26.93 16.33
C VAL A 401 -22.71 -25.77 17.30
N ALA A 402 -23.70 -25.49 18.14
CA ALA A 402 -23.75 -24.29 18.99
C ALA A 402 -23.63 -22.95 18.23
N GLY A 403 -23.82 -22.98 16.91
CA GLY A 403 -23.77 -21.84 16.00
C GLY A 403 -25.13 -21.24 15.67
N ARG A 404 -25.13 -20.18 14.85
CA ARG A 404 -26.35 -19.51 14.38
C ARG A 404 -26.24 -19.14 12.90
N ILE A 405 -27.20 -19.60 12.11
CA ILE A 405 -27.42 -19.16 10.73
C ILE A 405 -28.82 -18.54 10.66
N VAL A 406 -28.89 -17.28 10.27
CA VAL A 406 -30.12 -16.48 10.32
C VAL A 406 -30.35 -15.78 8.98
N ALA A 407 -31.45 -16.12 8.31
CA ALA A 407 -31.98 -15.32 7.22
C ALA A 407 -33.18 -14.50 7.71
N GLN A 408 -33.21 -13.20 7.44
CA GLN A 408 -34.38 -12.37 7.78
C GLN A 408 -35.59 -12.71 6.91
N ARG A 409 -35.37 -13.25 5.71
CA ARG A 409 -36.40 -13.68 4.75
C ARG A 409 -36.22 -15.14 4.39
N THR A 410 -35.34 -15.45 3.43
CA THR A 410 -35.20 -16.83 2.93
C THR A 410 -33.87 -17.46 3.31
N LEU A 411 -33.92 -18.64 3.92
CA LEU A 411 -32.75 -19.51 4.13
C LEU A 411 -32.76 -20.64 3.11
N ARG A 412 -31.69 -20.77 2.31
CA ARG A 412 -31.47 -21.92 1.44
C ARG A 412 -30.13 -22.57 1.79
N ILE A 413 -30.14 -23.88 2.02
CA ILE A 413 -28.91 -24.65 2.20
C ILE A 413 -28.96 -25.86 1.28
N ALA A 414 -28.02 -25.91 0.34
CA ALA A 414 -27.72 -27.10 -0.45
C ALA A 414 -26.42 -27.69 0.08
N ALA A 415 -26.46 -28.89 0.66
CA ALA A 415 -25.29 -29.52 1.24
C ALA A 415 -25.27 -31.06 1.16
N SER A 416 -24.10 -31.67 1.27
CA SER A 416 -23.98 -33.11 1.48
C SER A 416 -24.43 -33.51 2.90
N ALA A 417 -24.01 -32.76 3.91
CA ALA A 417 -24.54 -32.90 5.27
C ALA A 417 -24.64 -31.57 6.03
N ILE A 418 -25.56 -31.54 7.00
CA ILE A 418 -25.74 -30.44 7.94
C ILE A 418 -25.73 -31.01 9.36
N ASP A 419 -24.84 -30.50 10.21
CA ASP A 419 -24.88 -30.70 11.66
C ASP A 419 -25.33 -29.39 12.35
N ASN A 420 -26.58 -29.34 12.78
CA ASN A 420 -27.15 -28.27 13.59
C ASN A 420 -27.30 -28.67 15.06
N GLY A 421 -26.48 -29.61 15.54
CA GLY A 421 -26.60 -30.16 16.88
C GLY A 421 -26.15 -29.23 18.01
N GLY A 422 -26.22 -29.72 19.25
CA GLY A 422 -25.55 -29.09 20.40
C GLY A 422 -25.99 -27.66 20.70
N GLY A 423 -27.26 -27.31 20.45
CA GLY A 423 -27.80 -25.96 20.66
C GLY A 423 -27.74 -25.05 19.43
N GLY A 424 -27.26 -25.56 18.29
CA GLY A 424 -27.25 -24.89 16.98
C GLY A 424 -28.62 -24.33 16.58
N ARG A 425 -28.62 -23.27 15.76
CA ARG A 425 -29.83 -22.59 15.30
C ARG A 425 -29.78 -22.30 13.81
N LEU A 426 -30.78 -22.77 13.09
CA LEU A 426 -31.12 -22.35 11.73
C LEU A 426 -32.44 -21.59 11.80
N VAL A 427 -32.44 -20.33 11.38
CA VAL A 427 -33.60 -19.44 11.49
C VAL A 427 -33.89 -18.77 10.16
N ALA A 428 -35.16 -18.78 9.76
CA ALA A 428 -35.65 -18.04 8.60
C ALA A 428 -36.90 -17.22 8.96
N GLY A 429 -37.00 -16.01 8.41
CA GLY A 429 -38.17 -15.15 8.59
C GLY A 429 -39.37 -15.59 7.75
N ASP A 430 -39.19 -15.86 6.46
CA ASP A 430 -40.28 -16.16 5.52
C ASP A 430 -40.32 -17.65 5.15
N SER A 431 -39.19 -18.18 4.69
CA SER A 431 -39.11 -19.56 4.22
C SER A 431 -37.72 -20.19 4.38
N ALA A 432 -37.69 -21.50 4.55
CA ALA A 432 -36.45 -22.27 4.55
C ALA A 432 -36.52 -23.47 3.59
N VAL A 433 -35.46 -23.66 2.82
CA VAL A 433 -35.27 -24.82 1.95
C VAL A 433 -33.94 -25.49 2.28
N PHE A 434 -34.00 -26.76 2.63
CA PHE A 434 -32.84 -27.61 2.89
C PHE A 434 -32.81 -28.72 1.84
N ASP A 435 -31.83 -28.67 0.94
CA ASP A 435 -31.55 -29.71 -0.04
C ASP A 435 -30.28 -30.44 0.42
N VAL A 436 -30.45 -31.61 1.06
CA VAL A 436 -29.36 -32.33 1.74
C VAL A 436 -29.17 -33.72 1.16
N GLU A 437 -27.95 -34.11 0.83
CA GLU A 437 -27.70 -35.41 0.17
C GLU A 437 -27.77 -36.59 1.15
N ARG A 438 -27.11 -36.48 2.30
CA ARG A 438 -26.85 -37.62 3.20
C ARG A 438 -27.45 -37.49 4.60
N LEU A 439 -27.25 -36.37 5.28
CA LEU A 439 -27.65 -36.24 6.68
C LEU A 439 -28.00 -34.80 7.05
N LEU A 440 -29.20 -34.60 7.59
CA LEU A 440 -29.58 -33.40 8.31
C LEU A 440 -29.73 -33.77 9.79
N ARG A 441 -28.71 -33.44 10.60
CA ARG A 441 -28.73 -33.63 12.04
C ARG A 441 -29.18 -32.33 12.72
N ASN A 442 -30.27 -32.40 13.46
CA ASN A 442 -30.80 -31.34 14.33
C ASN A 442 -30.89 -31.82 15.80
N SER A 443 -30.09 -32.81 16.19
CA SER A 443 -30.14 -33.39 17.53
C SER A 443 -29.75 -32.38 18.61
N SER A 444 -30.67 -32.05 19.53
CA SER A 444 -30.53 -30.93 20.48
C SER A 444 -30.31 -29.57 19.81
N GLY A 445 -30.66 -29.45 18.53
CA GLY A 445 -30.62 -28.23 17.73
C GLY A 445 -31.98 -27.54 17.61
N ARG A 446 -32.02 -26.43 16.88
CA ARG A 446 -33.26 -25.70 16.56
C ARG A 446 -33.32 -25.32 15.09
N ILE A 447 -34.44 -25.63 14.44
CA ILE A 447 -34.79 -25.13 13.11
C ILE A 447 -36.11 -24.39 13.22
N HIS A 448 -36.08 -23.06 13.06
CA HIS A 448 -37.24 -22.19 13.23
C HIS A 448 -37.51 -21.41 11.94
N VAL A 449 -38.73 -21.54 11.42
CA VAL A 449 -39.24 -20.71 10.33
C VAL A 449 -40.45 -19.93 10.84
N HIS A 450 -40.44 -18.62 10.66
CA HIS A 450 -41.52 -17.74 11.15
C HIS A 450 -42.66 -17.54 10.13
N GLY A 451 -42.35 -17.57 8.83
CA GLY A 451 -43.27 -17.39 7.71
C GLY A 451 -43.99 -18.68 7.39
N ASP A 452 -44.20 -19.04 6.13
CA ASP A 452 -45.21 -20.07 5.79
C ASP A 452 -44.64 -21.39 5.22
N GLU A 453 -43.35 -21.43 4.85
CA GLU A 453 -42.78 -22.56 4.11
C GLU A 453 -41.50 -23.11 4.74
N LEU A 454 -41.53 -24.40 5.10
CA LEU A 454 -40.33 -25.20 5.32
C LEU A 454 -40.30 -26.38 4.34
N VAL A 455 -39.21 -26.50 3.58
CA VAL A 455 -38.94 -27.64 2.70
C VAL A 455 -37.66 -28.34 3.14
N MET A 456 -37.74 -29.64 3.42
CA MET A 456 -36.58 -30.49 3.70
C MET A 456 -36.50 -31.67 2.71
N ARG A 457 -35.50 -31.67 1.83
CA ARG A 457 -35.27 -32.76 0.85
C ARG A 457 -34.00 -33.51 1.22
N VAL A 458 -34.17 -34.74 1.70
CA VAL A 458 -33.08 -35.68 2.05
C VAL A 458 -33.34 -37.06 1.45
N PRO A 459 -33.63 -37.17 0.14
CA PRO A 459 -34.31 -38.33 -0.46
C PRO A 459 -33.58 -39.67 -0.30
N HIS A 460 -32.27 -39.65 -0.09
CA HIS A 460 -31.41 -40.83 0.08
C HIS A 460 -30.66 -40.83 1.41
N GLY A 461 -31.12 -40.03 2.37
CA GLY A 461 -30.42 -39.81 3.62
C GLY A 461 -31.36 -39.76 4.83
N GLU A 462 -30.78 -39.30 5.93
CA GLU A 462 -31.42 -39.30 7.24
C GLU A 462 -31.69 -37.86 7.73
N ILE A 463 -32.87 -37.67 8.34
CA ILE A 463 -33.15 -36.53 9.21
C ILE A 463 -33.10 -37.03 10.65
N ASP A 464 -32.16 -36.53 11.46
CA ASP A 464 -32.06 -36.84 12.88
C ASP A 464 -32.46 -35.62 13.72
N ASN A 465 -33.70 -35.61 14.22
CA ASN A 465 -34.25 -34.58 15.09
C ASN A 465 -34.38 -35.02 16.55
N ARG A 466 -33.63 -36.04 17.01
CA ARG A 466 -33.75 -36.51 18.40
C ARG A 466 -33.35 -35.42 19.39
N GLY A 467 -34.30 -35.04 20.26
CA GLY A 467 -34.13 -33.95 21.22
C GLY A 467 -34.02 -32.55 20.58
N GLY A 468 -34.22 -32.43 19.27
CA GLY A 468 -34.22 -31.16 18.54
C GLY A 468 -35.58 -30.48 18.52
N GLU A 469 -35.58 -29.15 18.39
CA GLU A 469 -36.78 -28.35 18.17
C GLU A 469 -36.95 -28.07 16.67
N LEU A 470 -38.14 -28.36 16.17
CA LEU A 470 -38.57 -27.98 14.82
C LEU A 470 -39.82 -27.13 14.95
N ARG A 471 -39.68 -25.81 14.75
CA ARG A 471 -40.82 -24.90 14.73
C ARG A 471 -41.23 -24.65 13.30
N LEU A 472 -42.33 -25.32 12.95
CA LEU A 472 -42.96 -25.27 11.65
C LEU A 472 -44.04 -24.21 11.61
N PRO A 473 -44.23 -23.54 10.48
CA PRO A 473 -45.49 -22.89 10.19
C PRO A 473 -46.52 -23.89 9.65
N LEU A 474 -47.72 -23.83 10.23
CA LEU A 474 -48.87 -24.62 9.81
C LEU A 474 -49.49 -23.98 8.56
N ALA A 475 -49.19 -24.55 7.39
CA ALA A 475 -50.07 -24.68 6.22
C ALA A 475 -49.38 -25.35 5.01
N GLN A 476 -48.04 -25.33 4.89
CA GLN A 476 -47.35 -25.75 3.65
C GLN A 476 -45.98 -26.44 3.84
N SER A 477 -45.67 -26.94 5.04
CA SER A 477 -44.42 -27.67 5.29
C SER A 477 -44.35 -28.97 4.49
N ARG A 478 -43.20 -29.28 3.89
CA ARG A 478 -42.98 -30.50 3.08
C ARG A 478 -41.62 -31.11 3.40
N TRP A 479 -41.57 -32.42 3.56
CA TRP A 479 -40.31 -33.14 3.70
C TRP A 479 -40.30 -34.48 2.97
N VAL A 480 -39.09 -34.93 2.61
CA VAL A 480 -38.81 -36.24 2.05
C VAL A 480 -37.48 -36.73 2.63
N ALA A 481 -37.46 -37.91 3.24
CA ALA A 481 -36.23 -38.56 3.74
C ALA A 481 -36.34 -40.09 3.66
N GLN A 482 -35.19 -40.79 3.59
CA GLN A 482 -35.17 -42.26 3.69
C GLN A 482 -35.44 -42.70 5.14
N THR A 483 -34.81 -42.01 6.09
CA THR A 483 -34.95 -42.29 7.52
C THR A 483 -35.23 -40.99 8.27
N VAL A 484 -36.17 -41.05 9.21
CA VAL A 484 -36.45 -39.95 10.13
C VAL A 484 -36.31 -40.48 11.56
N LEU A 485 -35.43 -39.87 12.35
CA LEU A 485 -35.23 -40.16 13.76
C LEU A 485 -35.73 -38.99 14.62
N GLY A 486 -36.60 -39.28 15.60
CA GLY A 486 -37.23 -38.26 16.44
C GLY A 486 -38.50 -37.66 15.83
N GLU A 487 -39.19 -36.84 16.61
CA GLU A 487 -40.46 -36.23 16.19
C GLU A 487 -40.18 -35.01 15.31
N LEU A 488 -40.80 -34.94 14.13
CA LEU A 488 -40.84 -33.74 13.30
C LEU A 488 -42.16 -33.00 13.54
N ASN A 489 -42.44 -32.63 14.80
CA ASN A 489 -43.68 -31.97 15.27
C ASN A 489 -45.00 -32.79 15.07
N PRO A 490 -45.82 -32.98 16.12
CA PRO A 490 -47.03 -33.83 16.08
C PRO A 490 -48.22 -33.32 15.24
N ALA A 491 -48.14 -32.18 14.55
CA ALA A 491 -49.24 -31.71 13.70
C ALA A 491 -49.40 -32.51 12.37
N ASP A 492 -48.45 -33.39 12.05
CA ASP A 492 -48.43 -34.23 10.85
C ASP A 492 -48.93 -35.67 11.10
N ARG A 493 -50.00 -35.82 11.89
CA ARG A 493 -50.85 -37.01 11.86
C ARG A 493 -51.97 -36.87 10.84
#